data_AF-A0A7J9S8Z2-F1
#
_entry.id   AF-A0A7J9S8Z2-F1
#
_cell.length_a   1.000
_cell.length_b   1.000
_cell.length_c   1.000
_cell.angle_alpha   90.00
_cell.angle_beta   90.00
_cell.angle_gamma   90.00
#
_symmetry.space_group_name_H-M   'P 1'
#
loop_
_entity.id
_entity.type
_entity.pdbx_description
1 polymer ?
#
loop_
_entity_poly.entity_id
_entity_poly.type
_entity_poly.pdbx_seq_one_letter_code
_entity_poly.pdbx_strand_id
1 'polypeptide(L)'
;MLKLLLNDVILIQNLVYLPNIIISITEPCTGMMLISILLAHILTVENRLKYYVFGSLFCILLIYLGNIFRIVIIGILANTFGNGEYIHNTIGFVFFPTIAVFTILLWSKIKKRL
;
A
#
# COMPACT_ATOMS: atom_id res chain seq x y z
N MET A 1 14.02 -18.09 7.80
CA MET A 1 13.76 -17.91 6.35
C MET A 1 13.67 -16.43 5.96
N LEU A 2 12.77 -15.63 6.56
CA LEU A 2 12.68 -14.18 6.27
C LEU A 2 13.99 -13.41 6.51
N LYS A 3 14.70 -13.73 7.60
CA LYS A 3 16.01 -13.13 7.95
C LYS A 3 17.12 -13.44 6.94
N LEU A 4 16.97 -14.52 6.16
CA LEU A 4 17.96 -14.96 5.17
C LEU A 4 17.69 -14.33 3.79
N LEU A 5 16.43 -13.96 3.52
CA LEU A 5 15.99 -13.30 2.28
C LEU A 5 16.28 -11.79 2.24
N LEU A 6 16.41 -11.15 3.40
CA LEU A 6 16.56 -9.69 3.52
C LEU A 6 17.97 -9.22 3.94
N ASN A 7 18.91 -10.15 4.18
CA ASN A 7 20.25 -9.79 4.66
C ASN A 7 21.08 -9.03 3.61
N ASP A 8 20.83 -9.29 2.32
CA ASP A 8 21.55 -8.66 1.20
C ASP A 8 20.64 -7.68 0.45
N VAL A 9 19.81 -6.93 1.18
CA VAL A 9 18.95 -5.90 0.57
C VAL A 9 19.64 -4.56 0.60
N ILE A 10 19.85 -3.98 -0.59
CA ILE A 10 20.46 -2.66 -0.74
C ILE A 10 19.45 -1.72 -1.38
N LEU A 11 19.24 -0.56 -0.77
CA LEU A 11 18.46 0.51 -1.36
C LEU A 11 19.42 1.53 -1.99
N ILE A 12 19.31 1.74 -3.30
CA ILE A 12 20.00 2.80 -4.01
C ILE A 12 18.94 3.64 -4.72
N GLN A 13 18.77 4.89 -4.29
CA GLN A 13 17.72 5.78 -4.79
C GLN A 13 16.32 5.15 -4.67
N ASN A 14 15.72 4.76 -5.80
CA ASN A 14 14.41 4.11 -5.88
C ASN A 14 14.49 2.63 -6.28
N LEU A 15 15.68 2.05 -6.29
CA LEU A 15 15.93 0.65 -6.62
C LEU A 15 16.23 -0.15 -5.36
N VAL A 16 15.44 -1.19 -5.13
CA VAL A 16 15.69 -2.19 -4.08
C VAL A 16 16.34 -3.40 -4.75
N TYR A 17 17.60 -3.62 -4.41
CA TYR A 17 18.36 -4.78 -4.86
C TYR A 17 18.13 -5.93 -3.89
N LEU A 18 17.68 -7.07 -4.41
CA LEU A 18 17.59 -8.35 -3.72
C LEU A 18 18.52 -9.35 -4.43
N PRO A 19 18.85 -10.51 -3.81
CA PRO A 19 19.79 -11.47 -4.39
C PRO A 19 19.49 -11.89 -5.84
N ASN A 20 18.21 -12.03 -6.21
CA ASN A 20 17.81 -12.55 -7.52
C ASN A 20 17.07 -11.54 -8.39
N ILE A 21 16.65 -10.39 -7.84
CA ILE A 21 15.83 -9.41 -8.56
C ILE A 21 16.18 -7.97 -8.15
N ILE A 22 15.82 -7.03 -9.01
CA ILE A 22 15.85 -5.59 -8.71
C ILE A 22 14.42 -5.09 -8.79
N ILE A 23 13.96 -4.39 -7.76
CA ILE A 23 12.63 -3.77 -7.72
C ILE A 23 12.80 -2.27 -7.88
N SER A 24 12.20 -1.71 -8.93
CA SER A 24 12.09 -0.26 -9.09
C SER A 24 10.79 0.25 -8.48
N ILE A 25 10.91 1.15 -7.51
CA ILE A 25 9.77 1.86 -6.92
C ILE A 25 9.55 3.13 -7.73
N THR A 26 8.44 3.16 -8.48
CA THR A 26 8.01 4.31 -9.28
C THR A 26 6.77 4.96 -8.68
N GLU A 27 6.42 6.17 -9.12
CA GLU A 27 5.26 6.91 -8.58
C GLU A 27 3.96 6.10 -8.54
N PRO A 28 3.59 5.28 -9.54
CA PRO A 28 2.38 4.44 -9.46
C PRO A 28 2.41 3.43 -8.28
N CYS A 29 3.59 2.98 -7.86
CA CYS A 29 3.76 2.06 -6.74
C CYS A 29 3.53 2.72 -5.38
N THR A 30 3.52 4.05 -5.31
CA THR A 30 3.36 4.81 -4.04
C THR A 30 1.92 4.78 -3.52
N GLY A 31 0.94 4.45 -4.37
CA GLY A 31 -0.47 4.37 -3.97
C GLY A 31 -1.20 5.70 -3.99
N MET A 32 -0.57 6.74 -4.55
CA MET A 32 -1.15 8.08 -4.68
C MET A 32 -2.54 8.06 -5.33
N MET A 33 -2.74 7.27 -6.38
CA MET A 33 -4.05 7.12 -7.01
C MET A 33 -5.13 6.64 -6.02
N LEU A 34 -4.82 5.63 -5.21
CA LEU A 34 -5.76 5.10 -4.24
C LEU A 34 -6.03 6.10 -3.12
N ILE A 35 -5.00 6.82 -2.67
CA ILE A 35 -5.12 7.90 -1.70
C ILE A 35 -6.07 8.98 -2.24
N SER A 36 -5.88 9.43 -3.47
CA SER A 36 -6.75 10.42 -4.11
C SER A 36 -8.20 9.97 -4.17
N ILE A 37 -8.46 8.70 -4.52
CA ILE A 37 -9.81 8.14 -4.56
C ILE A 37 -10.44 8.11 -3.16
N LEU A 38 -9.71 7.69 -2.12
CA LEU A 38 -10.25 7.66 -0.76
C LEU A 38 -10.47 9.07 -0.20
N LEU A 39 -9.59 10.02 -0.50
CA LEU A 39 -9.77 11.42 -0.11
C LEU A 39 -11.00 12.02 -0.78
N ALA A 40 -11.21 11.76 -2.07
CA ALA A 40 -12.43 12.16 -2.76
C ALA A 40 -13.67 11.54 -2.10
N HIS A 41 -13.62 10.25 -1.74
CA HIS A 41 -14.71 9.60 -1.02
C HIS A 41 -15.01 10.28 0.34
N ILE A 42 -13.99 10.54 1.16
CA ILE A 42 -14.16 11.21 2.46
C ILE A 42 -14.75 12.61 2.27
N LEU A 43 -14.26 13.38 1.31
CA LEU A 43 -14.78 14.71 0.98
C LEU A 43 -16.28 14.65 0.63
N THR A 44 -16.71 13.63 -0.11
CA THR A 44 -18.11 13.49 -0.53
C THR A 44 -19.05 13.01 0.57
N VAL A 45 -18.55 12.25 1.55
CA VAL A 45 -19.39 11.61 2.59
C VAL A 45 -19.39 12.39 3.91
N GLU A 46 -18.33 13.15 4.19
CA GLU A 46 -18.15 13.83 5.47
C GLU A 46 -18.62 15.29 5.45
N ASN A 47 -19.69 15.57 6.20
CA ASN A 47 -20.25 16.93 6.30
C ASN A 47 -19.64 17.77 7.43
N ARG A 48 -18.72 17.21 8.24
CA ARG A 48 -18.08 17.93 9.35
C ARG A 48 -16.58 17.95 9.18
N LEU A 49 -15.98 19.14 9.33
CA LEU A 49 -14.53 19.36 9.16
C LEU A 49 -13.68 18.42 10.03
N LYS A 50 -14.10 18.17 11.28
CA LYS A 50 -13.48 17.17 12.18
C LYS A 50 -13.30 15.82 11.47
N TYR A 51 -14.38 15.26 10.92
CA TYR A 51 -14.34 13.93 10.31
C TYR A 51 -13.61 13.93 8.98
N TYR A 52 -13.68 15.03 8.22
CA TYR A 52 -12.87 15.21 7.03
C TYR A 52 -11.36 15.14 7.35
N VAL A 53 -10.88 15.92 8.33
CA VAL A 53 -9.45 15.98 8.68
C VAL A 53 -8.97 14.65 9.25
N PHE A 54 -9.66 14.11 10.25
CA PHE A 54 -9.26 12.84 10.87
C PHE A 54 -9.38 11.66 9.90
N GLY A 55 -10.43 11.64 9.08
CA GLY A 55 -10.64 10.60 8.08
C GLY A 55 -9.56 10.62 7.01
N SER A 56 -9.24 11.81 6.49
CA SER A 56 -8.20 12.00 5.48
C SER A 56 -6.84 11.51 5.97
N LEU A 57 -6.42 11.96 7.15
CA LEU A 57 -5.15 11.53 7.77
C LEU A 57 -5.13 10.02 7.99
N PHE A 58 -6.22 9.46 8.51
CA PHE A 58 -6.34 8.03 8.74
C PHE A 58 -6.22 7.21 7.45
N CYS A 59 -6.93 7.60 6.39
CA CYS A 59 -6.90 6.92 5.10
C CYS A 59 -5.51 6.99 4.43
N ILE A 60 -4.87 8.16 4.46
CA ILE A 60 -3.51 8.34 3.93
C ILE A 60 -2.54 7.39 4.64
N LEU A 61 -2.55 7.39 5.98
CA LEU A 61 -1.66 6.55 6.78
C LEU A 61 -1.87 5.06 6.50
N LEU A 62 -3.13 4.62 6.45
CA LEU A 62 -3.44 3.20 6.26
C LEU A 62 -3.06 2.70 4.86
N ILE A 63 -3.33 3.50 3.81
CA ILE A 63 -2.90 3.13 2.46
C ILE A 63 -1.38 3.09 2.37
N TYR A 64 -0.68 4.10 2.89
CA TYR A 64 0.78 4.15 2.81
C TYR A 64 1.41 2.94 3.50
N LEU A 65 0.95 2.61 4.71
CA LEU A 65 1.37 1.43 5.45
C LEU A 65 1.06 0.14 4.69
N GLY A 66 -0.15 0.02 4.17
CA GLY A 66 -0.54 -1.14 3.36
C GLY A 66 0.35 -1.32 2.13
N ASN A 67 0.70 -0.23 1.45
CA ASN A 67 1.53 -0.29 0.26
C ASN A 67 2.97 -0.71 0.56
N ILE A 68 3.52 -0.33 1.72
CA ILE A 68 4.80 -0.87 2.19
C ILE A 68 4.71 -2.40 2.30
N PHE A 69 3.66 -2.93 2.92
CA PHE A 69 3.45 -4.38 3.00
C PHE A 69 3.32 -5.01 1.61
N ARG A 70 2.56 -4.38 0.70
CA ARG A 70 2.42 -4.84 -0.68
C ARG A 70 3.79 -4.98 -1.36
N ILE A 71 4.64 -3.95 -1.29
CA ILE A 71 5.98 -3.96 -1.91
C ILE A 71 6.84 -5.05 -1.29
N VAL A 72 6.82 -5.20 0.04
CA VAL A 72 7.56 -6.26 0.74
C VAL A 72 7.11 -7.65 0.29
N ILE A 73 5.80 -7.90 0.21
CA ILE A 73 5.25 -9.19 -0.22
C ILE A 73 5.64 -9.48 -1.67
N ILE A 74 5.50 -8.50 -2.57
CA ILE A 74 5.93 -8.62 -3.97
C ILE A 74 7.42 -8.96 -4.03
N GLY A 75 8.26 -8.25 -3.27
CA GLY A 75 9.71 -8.50 -3.28
C GLY A 75 10.09 -9.88 -2.79
N ILE A 76 9.48 -10.36 -1.71
CA ILE A 76 9.71 -11.72 -1.20
C ILE A 76 9.30 -12.77 -2.25
N LEU A 77 8.09 -12.64 -2.80
CA LEU A 77 7.56 -13.64 -3.72
C LEU A 77 8.29 -13.63 -5.07
N ALA A 78 8.56 -12.45 -5.64
CA ALA A 78 9.29 -12.32 -6.89
C ALA A 78 10.74 -12.79 -6.77
N ASN A 79 11.40 -12.54 -5.63
CA ASN A 79 12.76 -13.03 -5.40
C ASN A 79 12.82 -14.55 -5.21
N THR A 80 11.72 -15.17 -4.76
CA THR A 80 11.65 -16.62 -4.49
C THR A 80 11.20 -17.42 -5.71
N PHE A 81 10.18 -16.94 -6.43
CA PHE A 81 9.50 -17.68 -7.49
C PHE A 81 9.80 -17.15 -8.91
N GLY A 82 10.53 -16.03 -9.01
CA GLY A 82 10.74 -15.34 -10.29
C GLY A 82 9.46 -14.67 -10.81
N ASN A 83 9.46 -14.27 -12.08
CA ASN A 83 8.32 -13.64 -12.76
C ASN A 83 7.68 -12.47 -11.98
N GLY A 84 8.51 -11.47 -11.67
CA GLY A 84 8.10 -10.33 -10.83
C GLY A 84 6.92 -9.53 -11.38
N GLU A 85 6.76 -9.45 -12.71
CA GLU A 85 5.63 -8.75 -13.35
C GLU A 85 4.30 -9.44 -13.04
N TYR A 86 4.22 -10.76 -13.24
CA TYR A 86 3.01 -11.52 -12.93
C TYR A 86 2.63 -11.42 -11.45
N ILE A 87 3.62 -11.54 -10.57
CA ILE A 87 3.43 -11.43 -9.12
C ILE A 87 2.97 -10.02 -8.73
N HIS A 88 3.60 -8.98 -9.27
CA HIS A 88 3.21 -7.58 -9.04
C HIS A 88 1.77 -7.33 -9.45
N ASN A 89 1.37 -7.80 -10.63
CA ASN A 89 0.02 -7.59 -11.17
C ASN A 89 -1.03 -8.35 -10.37
N THR A 90 -0.75 -9.61 -10.03
CA THR A 90 -1.65 -10.45 -9.23
C THR A 90 -1.86 -9.87 -7.84
N ILE A 91 -0.78 -9.51 -7.15
CA ILE A 91 -0.86 -8.93 -5.80
C ILE A 91 -1.53 -7.56 -5.86
N GLY A 92 -1.18 -6.72 -6.83
CA GLY A 92 -1.82 -5.41 -7.00
C GLY A 92 -3.33 -5.51 -7.21
N PHE A 93 -3.77 -6.43 -8.08
CA PHE A 93 -5.17 -6.65 -8.38
C PHE A 93 -6.01 -7.02 -7.15
N VAL A 94 -5.46 -7.85 -6.25
CA VAL A 94 -6.14 -8.23 -5.00
C VAL A 94 -5.98 -7.15 -3.93
N PHE A 95 -4.79 -6.58 -3.80
CA PHE A 95 -4.43 -5.68 -2.72
C PHE A 95 -5.22 -4.36 -2.77
N PHE A 96 -5.28 -3.70 -3.93
CA PHE A 96 -5.91 -2.38 -4.07
C PHE A 96 -7.39 -2.36 -3.66
N PRO A 97 -8.29 -3.22 -4.18
CA PRO A 97 -9.68 -3.22 -3.75
C PRO A 97 -9.82 -3.63 -2.28
N THR A 98 -9.01 -4.60 -1.82
CA THR A 98 -9.07 -5.09 -0.44
C THR A 98 -8.71 -3.99 0.56
N ILE A 99 -7.59 -3.29 0.36
CA ILE A 99 -7.16 -2.23 1.26
C ILE A 99 -8.13 -1.05 1.20
N ALA A 100 -8.69 -0.73 0.03
CA ALA A 100 -9.69 0.33 -0.12
C ALA A 100 -10.94 0.05 0.73
N VAL A 101 -11.56 -1.12 0.53
CA VAL A 101 -12.76 -1.55 1.26
C VAL A 101 -12.47 -1.62 2.76
N PHE A 102 -11.34 -2.24 3.15
CA PHE A 102 -10.93 -2.33 4.54
C PHE A 102 -10.79 -0.94 5.19
N THR A 103 -10.14 -0.01 4.49
CA THR A 103 -9.93 1.36 4.99
C THR A 103 -11.27 2.07 5.23
N ILE A 104 -12.20 2.00 4.26
CA ILE A 104 -13.52 2.63 4.36
C ILE A 104 -14.33 2.05 5.52
N LEU A 105 -14.37 0.71 5.65
CA LEU A 105 -15.10 0.04 6.72
C LEU A 105 -14.51 0.37 8.09
N LEU A 106 -13.18 0.38 8.21
CA LEU A 106 -12.50 0.67 9.46
C LEU A 106 -12.70 2.13 9.86
N TRP A 107 -12.57 3.07 8.93
CA TRP A 107 -12.88 4.49 9.17
C TRP A 107 -14.33 4.67 9.63
N SER A 108 -15.28 4.05 8.94
CA SER A 108 -16.71 4.11 9.30
C SER A 108 -16.97 3.60 10.72
N LYS A 109 -16.23 2.57 11.16
CA LYS A 109 -16.32 2.04 12.53
C LYS A 109 -15.70 2.98 13.56
N ILE A 110 -14.56 3.58 13.26
CA ILE A 110 -13.88 4.55 14.14
C ILE A 110 -14.73 5.81 14.31
N LYS A 111 -15.26 6.35 13.21
CA LYS A 111 -16.13 7.52 13.20
C LYS A 111 -17.33 7.37 14.12
N LYS A 112 -17.98 6.19 14.16
CA LYS A 112 -19.11 5.92 15.07
C LYS A 112 -18.77 6.04 16.55
N ARG A 113 -17.48 6.04 16.91
CA ARG A 113 -16.97 6.16 18.28
C ARG A 113 -16.42 7.57 18.60
N LEU A 114 -16.41 8.49 17.63
CA LEU A 114 -15.85 9.85 17.73
C LEU A 114 -16.94 10.93 17.75
#